data_AF-A0A3P5ZRR2-F1
#
_entry.id   AF-A0A3P5ZRR2-F1
#
_cell.length_a   1.000
_cell.length_b   1.000
_cell.length_c   1.000
_cell.angle_alpha   90.00
_cell.angle_beta   90.00
_cell.angle_gamma   90.00
#
_symmetry.space_group_name_H-M   'P 1'
#
loop_
_entity.id
_entity.type
_entity.pdbx_description
1 polymer ?
#
loop_
_entity_poly.entity_id
_entity_poly.type
_entity_poly.pdbx_seq_one_letter_code
_entity_poly.pdbx_strand_id
1 'polypeptide(L)'
;MLESVPRIPPRMLDSFYRHSESYKQLRRDVVDRERRFWRCLQSNSSRWKQSSYQESQDGLEICTGAAKGLQYLHSGSEGIIIHRDVKSTNILLDDNNVAKVADFGLSKLAVRNQDSINISTNIKGTFGYLDPEYLETHVLTEKSDVYAFGVVLLEALCARPALDRCLAHEQVNLAEWAMFCKSKGILDEVLDPKLVGQIEPSSLRKFMEITDKCLREYGEERPNMGDVIWDLEYAL
;
A
#
# COMPACT_ATOMS: atom_id res chain seq x y z
N MET A 1 -42.16 -21.21 -13.24
CA MET A 1 -42.46 -19.79 -12.98
C MET A 1 -41.67 -19.38 -11.76
N LEU A 2 -40.58 -18.65 -11.94
CA LEU A 2 -39.85 -17.99 -10.86
C LEU A 2 -39.79 -16.51 -11.22
N GLU A 3 -40.26 -15.70 -10.29
CA GLU A 3 -40.52 -14.27 -10.43
C GLU A 3 -39.24 -13.46 -10.63
N SER A 4 -39.36 -12.45 -11.48
CA SER A 4 -38.35 -11.46 -11.80
C SER A 4 -38.06 -10.54 -10.60
N VAL A 5 -36.84 -10.61 -10.07
CA VAL A 5 -36.31 -9.56 -9.17
C VAL A 5 -36.01 -8.31 -10.03
N PRO A 6 -36.52 -7.12 -9.68
CA PRO A 6 -36.33 -5.92 -10.50
C PRO A 6 -34.86 -5.48 -10.50
N ARG A 7 -34.28 -5.28 -11.70
CA ARG A 7 -32.96 -4.67 -11.88
C ARG A 7 -33.04 -3.19 -11.56
N ILE A 8 -32.28 -2.74 -10.57
CA ILE A 8 -32.10 -1.31 -10.29
C ILE A 8 -31.17 -0.72 -11.37
N PRO A 9 -31.56 0.35 -12.09
CA PRO A 9 -30.72 0.93 -13.14
C PRO A 9 -29.44 1.56 -12.55
N PRO A 10 -28.27 1.44 -13.22
CA PRO A 10 -26.98 1.96 -12.74
C PRO A 10 -26.97 3.47 -12.41
N ARG A 11 -27.93 4.24 -12.94
CA ARG A 11 -28.05 5.68 -12.70
C ARG A 11 -28.66 6.03 -11.34
N MET A 12 -29.28 5.10 -10.63
CA MET A 12 -29.83 5.34 -9.28
C MET A 12 -28.78 5.21 -8.17
N LEU A 13 -27.75 4.38 -8.35
CA LEU A 13 -26.66 4.24 -7.36
C LEU A 13 -25.71 5.44 -7.38
N ASP A 14 -25.52 6.07 -8.54
CA ASP A 14 -24.60 7.19 -8.70
C ASP A 14 -25.16 8.52 -8.14
N SER A 15 -26.49 8.66 -8.04
CA SER A 15 -27.15 9.84 -7.47
C SER A 15 -27.23 9.79 -5.94
N PHE A 16 -27.33 8.60 -5.35
CA PHE A 16 -27.56 8.44 -3.91
C PHE A 16 -26.29 8.61 -3.06
N TYR A 17 -25.13 8.25 -3.62
CA TYR A 17 -23.85 8.33 -2.90
C TYR A 17 -23.09 9.65 -3.09
N ARG A 18 -23.40 10.43 -4.14
CA ARG A 18 -22.60 11.61 -4.52
C ARG A 18 -23.06 12.92 -3.85
N HIS A 19 -24.23 12.95 -3.21
CA HIS A 19 -24.86 14.18 -2.72
C HIS A 19 -25.13 14.22 -1.21
N SER A 20 -24.78 13.20 -0.43
CA SER A 20 -24.89 13.33 1.02
C SER A 20 -23.74 14.20 1.54
N GLU A 21 -24.08 15.31 2.20
CA GLU A 21 -23.08 16.12 2.92
C GLU A 21 -22.34 15.28 3.97
N SER A 22 -22.94 14.19 4.45
CA SER A 22 -22.27 13.17 5.28
C SER A 22 -21.09 12.48 4.58
N TYR A 23 -21.14 12.19 3.27
CA TYR A 23 -20.02 11.56 2.55
C TYR A 23 -18.90 12.57 2.24
N LYS A 24 -19.24 13.82 1.97
CA LYS A 24 -18.24 14.90 1.83
C LYS A 24 -17.59 15.26 3.15
N GLN A 25 -18.35 15.21 4.25
CA GLN A 25 -17.83 15.36 5.61
C GLN A 25 -16.96 14.15 5.99
N LEU A 26 -17.36 12.91 5.66
CA LEU A 26 -16.53 11.72 5.86
C LEU A 26 -15.23 11.81 5.04
N ARG A 27 -15.26 12.31 3.80
CA ARG A 27 -14.06 12.54 2.97
C ARG A 27 -13.16 13.64 3.55
N ARG A 28 -13.71 14.72 4.10
CA ARG A 28 -12.93 15.76 4.80
C ARG A 28 -12.37 15.26 6.13
N ASP A 29 -13.14 14.49 6.89
CA ASP A 29 -12.72 13.89 8.16
C ASP A 29 -11.72 12.74 7.94
N VAL A 30 -11.81 12.03 6.81
CA VAL A 30 -10.81 11.05 6.34
C VAL A 30 -9.54 11.78 5.90
N VAL A 31 -9.62 12.93 5.21
CA VAL A 31 -8.46 13.77 4.84
C VAL A 31 -7.83 14.50 6.06
N ASP A 32 -8.58 14.75 7.13
CA ASP A 32 -8.03 15.23 8.41
C ASP A 32 -7.52 14.08 9.31
N ARG A 33 -8.02 12.85 9.11
CA ARG A 33 -7.44 11.60 9.67
C ARG A 33 -6.22 11.10 8.86
N GLU A 34 -6.11 11.42 7.57
CA GLU A 34 -4.94 11.20 6.70
C GLU A 34 -3.67 11.85 7.31
N ARG A 35 -3.84 12.86 8.16
CA ARG A 35 -2.75 13.49 8.90
C ARG A 35 -2.41 12.83 10.24
N ARG A 36 -3.22 11.92 10.78
CA ARG A 36 -2.91 11.20 12.04
C ARG A 36 -1.92 10.06 11.81
N PHE A 37 -1.99 9.41 10.65
CA PHE A 37 -1.13 8.31 10.23
C PHE A 37 0.37 8.67 10.40
N TRP A 38 0.74 9.94 10.18
CA TRP A 38 2.12 10.42 10.29
C TRP A 38 2.38 11.53 11.34
N ARG A 39 1.36 12.18 11.92
CA ARG A 39 1.58 13.13 13.03
C ARG A 39 1.88 12.46 14.36
N CYS A 40 1.43 11.22 14.60
CA CYS A 40 1.79 10.50 15.83
C CYS A 40 3.32 10.29 15.88
N LEU A 41 3.91 9.93 14.74
CA LEU A 41 5.36 9.87 14.54
C LEU A 41 6.04 11.24 14.43
N GLN A 42 5.37 12.39 14.47
CA GLN A 42 6.03 13.71 14.26
C GLN A 42 5.69 14.80 15.30
N SER A 43 4.74 14.59 16.21
CA SER A 43 4.31 15.59 17.20
C SER A 43 4.95 15.40 18.58
N ASN A 44 5.87 16.31 18.94
CA ASN A 44 6.35 16.55 20.30
C ASN A 44 5.17 16.93 21.22
N SER A 45 4.50 15.95 21.83
CA SER A 45 3.58 16.19 22.96
C SER A 45 4.15 15.51 24.20
N SER A 46 4.44 16.33 25.20
CA SER A 46 5.20 16.03 26.42
C SER A 46 4.49 15.11 27.43
N ARG A 47 3.64 14.18 26.96
CA ARG A 47 2.89 13.24 27.80
C ARG A 47 3.29 11.77 27.64
N TRP A 48 4.15 11.41 26.68
CA TRP A 48 4.45 9.99 26.41
C TRP A 48 5.95 9.76 26.17
N LYS A 49 6.69 9.47 27.25
CA LYS A 49 8.15 9.19 27.22
C LYS A 49 8.50 7.69 27.29
N GLN A 50 7.59 6.80 26.89
CA GLN A 50 7.81 5.34 26.84
C GLN A 50 7.32 4.69 25.51
N SER A 51 7.01 5.50 24.49
CA SER A 51 6.03 5.19 23.41
C SER A 51 6.59 4.51 22.15
N SER A 52 7.90 4.47 21.98
CA SER A 52 8.46 4.43 20.63
C SER A 52 8.64 3.00 20.06
N TYR A 53 8.81 2.00 20.93
CA TYR A 53 8.72 0.57 20.58
C TYR A 53 7.29 0.18 20.15
N GLN A 54 6.28 0.69 20.87
CA GLN A 54 4.87 0.48 20.54
C GLN A 54 4.53 1.07 19.18
N GLU A 55 5.03 2.27 18.87
CA GLU A 55 4.83 2.92 17.55
C GLU A 55 5.41 2.10 16.39
N SER A 56 6.57 1.44 16.59
CA SER A 56 7.17 0.57 15.57
C SER A 56 6.39 -0.73 15.34
N GLN A 57 5.81 -1.30 16.40
CA GLN A 57 4.95 -2.48 16.34
C GLN A 57 3.60 -2.14 15.68
N ASP A 58 3.01 -0.99 16.02
CA ASP A 58 1.77 -0.50 15.43
C ASP A 58 1.90 -0.34 13.89
N GLY A 59 3.03 0.17 13.40
CA GLY A 59 3.29 0.31 11.96
C GLY A 59 3.34 -1.03 11.21
N LEU A 60 3.93 -2.04 11.83
CA LEU A 60 4.06 -3.37 11.25
C LEU A 60 2.72 -4.14 11.25
N GLU A 61 1.91 -3.96 12.30
CA GLU A 61 0.53 -4.46 12.35
C GLU A 61 -0.35 -3.82 11.27
N ILE A 62 -0.23 -2.51 11.06
CA ILE A 62 -0.94 -1.77 10.00
C ILE A 62 -0.56 -2.33 8.62
N CYS A 63 0.74 -2.49 8.35
CA CYS A 63 1.22 -3.08 7.09
C CYS A 63 0.66 -4.50 6.90
N THR A 64 0.67 -5.31 7.96
CA THR A 64 0.12 -6.68 7.94
C THR A 64 -1.39 -6.67 7.64
N GLY A 65 -2.15 -5.76 8.24
CA GLY A 65 -3.59 -5.61 7.97
C GLY A 65 -3.88 -5.18 6.52
N ALA A 66 -3.09 -4.23 5.99
CA ALA A 66 -3.20 -3.82 4.59
C ALA A 66 -2.85 -4.98 3.63
N ALA A 67 -1.81 -5.75 3.94
CA ALA A 67 -1.42 -6.92 3.17
C ALA A 67 -2.52 -8.00 3.14
N LYS A 68 -3.18 -8.24 4.29
CA LYS A 68 -4.36 -9.11 4.39
C LYS A 68 -5.51 -8.63 3.51
N GLY A 69 -5.75 -7.32 3.47
CA GLY A 69 -6.72 -6.71 2.57
C GLY A 69 -6.42 -6.98 1.09
N LEU A 70 -5.17 -6.79 0.66
CA LEU A 70 -4.76 -7.07 -0.72
C LEU A 70 -4.82 -8.57 -1.06
N GLN A 71 -4.37 -9.43 -0.15
CA GLN A 71 -4.46 -10.88 -0.33
C GLN A 71 -5.91 -11.34 -0.50
N TYR A 72 -6.86 -10.72 0.20
CA TYR A 72 -8.28 -11.00 0.00
C TYR A 72 -8.74 -10.69 -1.43
N LEU A 73 -8.28 -9.57 -2.01
CA LEU A 73 -8.59 -9.21 -3.40
C LEU A 73 -7.97 -10.21 -4.40
N HIS A 74 -6.77 -10.70 -4.12
CA HIS A 74 -6.03 -11.59 -5.03
C HIS A 74 -6.47 -13.06 -4.94
N SER A 75 -7.09 -13.46 -3.83
CA SER A 75 -7.46 -14.86 -3.54
C SER A 75 -8.87 -15.27 -4.02
N GLY A 76 -9.62 -14.36 -4.66
CA GLY A 76 -10.97 -14.61 -5.14
C GLY A 76 -11.11 -15.87 -6.02
N SER A 77 -12.11 -16.69 -5.72
CA SER A 77 -12.38 -17.95 -6.46
C SER A 77 -12.89 -17.71 -7.88
N GLU A 78 -13.59 -16.61 -8.12
CA GLU A 78 -14.16 -16.25 -9.43
C GLU A 78 -13.18 -15.44 -10.30
N GLY A 79 -12.08 -14.96 -9.72
CA GLY A 79 -11.11 -14.10 -10.38
C GLY A 79 -10.29 -13.30 -9.38
N ILE A 80 -9.21 -12.70 -9.86
CA ILE A 80 -8.28 -11.86 -9.11
C ILE A 80 -8.73 -10.41 -9.27
N ILE A 81 -8.99 -9.70 -8.17
CA ILE A 81 -9.21 -8.26 -8.20
C ILE A 81 -7.86 -7.56 -8.01
N ILE A 82 -7.37 -6.90 -9.06
CA ILE A 82 -6.16 -6.08 -9.02
C ILE A 82 -6.57 -4.67 -8.63
N HIS A 83 -6.05 -4.15 -7.51
CA HIS A 83 -6.42 -2.86 -6.95
C HIS A 83 -5.98 -1.69 -7.86
N ARG A 84 -4.74 -1.76 -8.36
CA ARG A 84 -4.11 -0.84 -9.34
C ARG A 84 -3.75 0.56 -8.85
N ASP A 85 -4.26 0.97 -7.70
CA ASP A 85 -3.89 2.25 -7.06
C ASP A 85 -3.53 2.08 -5.58
N VAL A 86 -2.72 1.07 -5.28
CA VAL A 86 -2.20 0.87 -3.91
C VAL A 86 -1.24 2.00 -3.58
N LYS A 87 -1.51 2.69 -2.48
CA LYS A 87 -0.69 3.78 -1.91
C LYS A 87 -1.08 4.00 -0.46
N SER A 88 -0.22 4.66 0.30
CA SER A 88 -0.47 4.91 1.73
C SER A 88 -1.77 5.67 1.99
N THR A 89 -2.14 6.64 1.15
CA THR A 89 -3.40 7.39 1.27
C THR A 89 -4.66 6.57 0.98
N ASN A 90 -4.52 5.40 0.37
CA ASN A 90 -5.61 4.45 0.11
C ASN A 90 -5.65 3.32 1.16
N ILE A 91 -4.82 3.37 2.20
CA ILE A 91 -4.86 2.46 3.35
C ILE A 91 -5.41 3.24 4.54
N LEU A 92 -6.68 3.00 4.86
CA LEU A 92 -7.39 3.70 5.92
C LEU A 92 -7.29 2.93 7.23
N LEU A 93 -7.33 3.65 8.35
CA LEU A 93 -7.43 3.06 9.67
C LEU A 93 -8.83 3.30 10.24
N ASP A 94 -9.45 2.25 10.78
CA ASP A 94 -10.68 2.41 11.57
C ASP A 94 -10.40 2.85 13.01
N ASP A 95 -11.46 2.97 13.81
CA ASP A 95 -11.35 3.46 15.19
C ASP A 95 -10.55 2.52 16.12
N ASN A 96 -10.26 1.29 15.68
CA ASN A 96 -9.42 0.32 16.39
C ASN A 96 -8.01 0.18 15.78
N ASN A 97 -7.57 1.15 14.96
CA ASN A 97 -6.32 1.10 14.20
C ASN A 97 -6.19 -0.09 13.24
N VAL A 98 -7.29 -0.71 12.83
CA VAL A 98 -7.26 -1.79 11.85
C VAL A 98 -7.20 -1.20 10.43
N ALA A 99 -6.20 -1.63 9.66
CA ALA A 99 -5.99 -1.20 8.29
C ALA A 99 -7.04 -1.75 7.31
N LYS A 100 -7.50 -0.89 6.39
CA LYS A 100 -8.50 -1.20 5.35
C LYS A 100 -8.08 -0.58 4.02
N VAL A 101 -8.02 -1.41 2.98
CA VAL A 101 -7.77 -0.95 1.61
C VAL A 101 -9.01 -0.23 1.06
N ALA A 102 -8.81 0.93 0.45
CA ALA A 102 -9.85 1.80 -0.05
C ALA A 102 -9.54 2.32 -1.47
N ASP A 103 -10.53 2.97 -2.08
CA ASP A 103 -10.48 3.55 -3.44
C ASP A 103 -10.26 2.53 -4.57
N PHE A 104 -11.30 1.75 -4.84
CA PHE A 104 -11.36 0.77 -5.92
C PHE A 104 -11.69 1.38 -7.29
N GLY A 105 -11.59 2.71 -7.44
CA GLY A 105 -12.00 3.42 -8.67
C GLY A 105 -11.21 3.03 -9.92
N LEU A 106 -10.02 2.45 -9.73
CA LEU A 106 -9.14 1.97 -10.81
C LEU A 106 -9.03 0.44 -10.89
N SER A 107 -9.66 -0.28 -9.95
CA SER A 107 -9.49 -1.73 -9.81
C SER A 107 -10.05 -2.51 -11.00
N LYS A 108 -9.50 -3.70 -11.22
CA LYS A 108 -9.85 -4.55 -12.35
C LYS A 108 -9.96 -6.01 -11.95
N LEU A 109 -11.02 -6.67 -12.42
CA LEU A 109 -11.18 -8.12 -12.28
C LEU A 109 -10.47 -8.84 -13.43
N ALA A 110 -9.54 -9.73 -13.10
CA ALA A 110 -8.87 -10.65 -14.00
C ALA A 110 -9.41 -12.08 -13.76
N VAL A 111 -10.00 -12.69 -14.78
CA VAL A 111 -10.62 -14.02 -14.66
C VAL A 111 -9.56 -15.11 -14.87
N ARG A 112 -9.40 -16.02 -13.89
CA ARG A 112 -8.31 -17.01 -13.83
C ARG A 112 -8.26 -18.03 -14.99
N ASN A 113 -9.34 -18.16 -15.77
CA ASN A 113 -9.49 -19.15 -16.84
C ASN A 113 -9.63 -18.53 -18.25
N GLN A 114 -9.33 -17.24 -18.40
CA GLN A 114 -9.06 -16.65 -19.70
C GLN A 114 -7.55 -16.45 -19.77
N ASP A 115 -6.92 -16.95 -20.84
CA ASP A 115 -5.49 -16.77 -21.10
C ASP A 115 -5.11 -15.37 -20.67
N SER A 116 -4.18 -15.31 -19.70
CA SER A 116 -3.65 -14.11 -19.05
C SER A 116 -4.07 -12.91 -19.85
N ILE A 117 -5.18 -12.26 -19.47
CA ILE A 117 -5.66 -11.17 -20.28
C ILE A 117 -4.49 -10.20 -20.22
N ASN A 118 -3.74 -10.12 -21.32
CA ASN A 118 -2.81 -9.06 -21.63
C ASN A 118 -3.74 -7.87 -21.68
N ILE A 119 -4.05 -7.34 -20.50
CA ILE A 119 -5.01 -6.27 -20.36
C ILE A 119 -4.22 -5.05 -20.81
N SER A 120 -3.95 -4.96 -22.11
CA SER A 120 -3.42 -3.79 -22.77
C SER A 120 -4.42 -2.69 -22.47
N THR A 121 -4.13 -2.00 -21.39
CA THR A 121 -4.94 -0.95 -20.81
C THR A 121 -4.05 0.25 -20.81
N ASN A 122 -4.66 1.40 -21.09
CA ASN A 122 -4.02 2.66 -20.82
C ASN A 122 -3.45 2.60 -19.41
N ILE A 123 -2.15 2.91 -19.26
CA ILE A 123 -1.47 2.93 -17.98
C ILE A 123 -2.26 3.85 -17.03
N LYS A 124 -2.60 3.33 -15.85
CA LYS A 124 -3.23 4.09 -14.77
C LYS A 124 -2.63 3.65 -13.44
N GLY A 125 -2.59 4.59 -12.51
CA GLY A 125 -2.05 4.44 -11.16
C GLY A 125 -1.43 5.76 -10.71
N THR A 126 -0.85 5.75 -9.51
CA THR A 126 -0.19 6.93 -8.93
C THR A 126 1.32 6.84 -9.16
N PHE A 127 1.93 7.89 -9.73
CA PHE A 127 3.38 7.99 -9.89
C PHE A 127 4.10 7.80 -8.55
N GLY A 128 5.22 7.08 -8.56
CA GLY A 128 5.94 6.66 -7.35
C GLY A 128 5.58 5.25 -6.88
N TYR A 129 4.38 4.76 -7.19
CA TYR A 129 3.90 3.41 -6.86
C TYR A 129 3.74 2.53 -8.10
N LEU A 130 3.91 3.11 -9.29
CA LEU A 130 3.73 2.39 -10.56
C LEU A 130 4.82 1.33 -10.74
N ASP A 131 4.36 0.10 -10.93
CA ASP A 131 5.18 -1.04 -11.28
C ASP A 131 5.96 -0.81 -12.59
N PRO A 132 7.30 -0.90 -12.59
CA PRO A 132 8.12 -0.68 -13.78
C PRO A 132 7.84 -1.69 -14.88
N GLU A 133 7.60 -2.96 -14.55
CA GLU A 133 7.25 -3.99 -15.54
C GLU A 133 5.90 -3.68 -16.18
N TYR A 134 4.93 -3.19 -15.41
CA TYR A 134 3.65 -2.75 -15.95
C TYR A 134 3.80 -1.53 -16.87
N LEU A 135 4.68 -0.59 -16.54
CA LEU A 135 4.97 0.58 -17.37
C LEU A 135 5.59 0.18 -18.71
N GLU A 136 6.48 -0.81 -18.72
CA GLU A 136 7.16 -1.28 -19.92
C GLU A 136 6.28 -2.19 -20.79
N THR A 137 5.67 -3.20 -20.17
CA THR A 137 4.95 -4.26 -20.89
C THR A 137 3.50 -3.90 -21.18
N HIS A 138 2.94 -2.91 -20.48
CA HIS A 138 1.50 -2.62 -20.43
C HIS A 138 0.63 -3.80 -19.94
N VAL A 139 1.23 -4.82 -19.32
CA VAL A 139 0.54 -5.99 -18.77
C VAL A 139 0.30 -5.78 -17.28
N LEU A 140 -0.97 -5.65 -16.90
CA LEU A 140 -1.37 -5.50 -15.50
C LEU A 140 -1.57 -6.87 -14.85
N THR A 141 -0.87 -7.13 -13.75
CA THR A 141 -1.00 -8.35 -12.94
C THR A 141 -1.22 -8.00 -11.46
N GLU A 142 -1.56 -8.98 -10.64
CA GLU A 142 -1.59 -8.80 -9.17
C GLU A 142 -0.21 -8.42 -8.61
N LYS A 143 0.88 -8.77 -9.31
CA LYS A 143 2.24 -8.40 -8.93
C LYS A 143 2.50 -6.91 -9.06
N SER A 144 1.69 -6.18 -9.83
CA SER A 144 1.73 -4.71 -9.85
C SER A 144 1.24 -4.11 -8.53
N ASP A 145 0.26 -4.71 -7.86
CA ASP A 145 -0.14 -4.30 -6.51
C ASP A 145 0.94 -4.64 -5.47
N VAL A 146 1.65 -5.77 -5.65
CA VAL A 146 2.76 -6.17 -4.77
C VAL A 146 3.89 -5.15 -4.81
N TYR A 147 4.26 -4.66 -6.00
CA TYR A 147 5.26 -3.61 -6.15
C TYR A 147 4.85 -2.33 -5.43
N ALA A 148 3.62 -1.86 -5.70
CA ALA A 148 3.07 -0.67 -5.07
C ALA A 148 3.00 -0.80 -3.54
N PHE A 149 2.69 -2.00 -3.03
CA PHE A 149 2.75 -2.29 -1.60
C PHE A 149 4.18 -2.24 -1.04
N GLY A 150 5.19 -2.70 -1.80
CA GLY A 150 6.60 -2.53 -1.44
C GLY A 150 6.99 -1.05 -1.23
N VAL A 151 6.44 -0.15 -2.06
CA VAL A 151 6.62 1.30 -1.87
C VAL A 151 5.96 1.78 -0.57
N VAL A 152 4.76 1.29 -0.25
CA VAL A 152 4.10 1.59 1.03
C VAL A 152 4.94 1.13 2.22
N LEU A 153 5.58 -0.05 2.15
CA LEU A 153 6.49 -0.52 3.19
C LEU A 153 7.69 0.42 3.36
N LEU A 154 8.24 0.96 2.27
CA LEU A 154 9.29 1.97 2.36
C LEU A 154 8.80 3.27 2.98
N GLU A 155 7.61 3.75 2.63
CA GLU A 155 7.03 4.93 3.30
C GLU A 155 6.88 4.69 4.80
N ALA A 156 6.40 3.49 5.19
CA ALA A 156 6.28 3.05 6.57
C ALA A 156 7.62 3.15 7.34
N LEU A 157 8.71 2.73 6.70
CA LEU A 157 10.03 2.64 7.31
C LEU A 157 10.83 3.97 7.28
N CYS A 158 10.65 4.76 6.24
CA CYS A 158 11.46 5.96 5.99
C CYS A 158 10.76 7.25 6.42
N ALA A 159 9.46 7.19 6.75
CA ALA A 159 8.60 8.35 7.04
C ALA A 159 8.69 9.46 5.97
N ARG A 160 8.87 9.04 4.72
CA ARG A 160 9.13 9.89 3.56
C ARG A 160 8.10 9.58 2.47
N PRO A 161 7.56 10.58 1.75
CA PRO A 161 6.64 10.32 0.66
C PRO A 161 7.32 9.57 -0.49
N ALA A 162 6.56 8.73 -1.19
CA ALA A 162 7.03 7.93 -2.34
C ALA A 162 7.68 8.80 -3.45
N LEU A 163 7.20 10.02 -3.64
CA LEU A 163 7.82 11.03 -4.51
C LEU A 163 7.96 12.37 -3.79
N ASP A 164 9.18 12.90 -3.78
CA ASP A 164 9.48 14.25 -3.28
C ASP A 164 10.32 15.02 -4.30
N ARG A 165 9.68 15.96 -5.00
CA ARG A 165 10.32 16.77 -6.05
C ARG A 165 11.19 17.91 -5.50
N CYS A 166 11.19 18.13 -4.20
CA CYS A 166 12.03 19.14 -3.56
C CYS A 166 13.45 18.62 -3.25
N LEU A 167 13.69 17.31 -3.39
CA LEU A 167 14.97 16.69 -3.15
C LEU A 167 15.84 16.61 -4.41
N ALA A 168 17.10 16.24 -4.23
CA ALA A 168 18.03 15.99 -5.32
C ALA A 168 17.46 14.93 -6.28
N HIS A 169 17.79 15.03 -7.57
CA HIS A 169 17.19 14.20 -8.63
C HIS A 169 17.21 12.70 -8.31
N GLU A 170 18.34 12.19 -7.82
CA GLU A 170 18.55 10.77 -7.44
C GLU A 170 17.70 10.33 -6.24
N GLN A 171 17.26 11.27 -5.42
CA GLN A 171 16.48 10.99 -4.23
C GLN A 171 14.99 11.09 -4.49
N VAL A 172 14.53 11.72 -5.58
CA VAL A 172 13.11 12.07 -5.79
C VAL A 172 12.17 10.87 -5.60
N ASN A 173 12.52 9.71 -6.14
CA ASN A 173 11.78 8.45 -5.98
C ASN A 173 12.31 7.67 -4.77
N LEU A 174 11.44 7.46 -3.78
CA LEU A 174 11.80 6.75 -2.55
C LEU A 174 12.22 5.30 -2.83
N ALA A 175 11.54 4.60 -3.74
CA ALA A 175 11.85 3.21 -4.04
C ALA A 175 13.25 3.07 -4.63
N GLU A 176 13.57 3.89 -5.65
CA GLU A 176 14.90 3.92 -6.27
C GLU A 176 15.98 4.30 -5.25
N TRP A 177 15.73 5.33 -4.44
CA TRP A 177 16.68 5.81 -3.45
C TRP A 177 16.95 4.79 -2.34
N ALA A 178 15.91 4.19 -1.76
CA ALA A 178 16.05 3.21 -0.69
C ALA A 178 16.78 1.95 -1.18
N MET A 179 16.47 1.49 -2.40
CA MET A 179 17.16 0.35 -3.01
C MET A 179 18.62 0.67 -3.32
N PHE A 180 18.93 1.90 -3.75
CA PHE A 180 20.31 2.37 -3.87
C PHE A 180 21.04 2.36 -2.52
N CYS A 181 20.46 2.97 -1.48
CA CYS A 181 21.03 2.98 -0.13
C CYS A 181 21.31 1.57 0.39
N LYS A 182 20.36 0.64 0.20
CA LYS A 182 20.52 -0.77 0.53
C LYS A 182 21.72 -1.39 -0.21
N SER A 183 21.83 -1.17 -1.52
CA SER A 183 22.93 -1.71 -2.33
C SER A 183 24.32 -1.19 -1.92
N LYS A 184 24.37 0.01 -1.33
CA LYS A 184 25.59 0.65 -0.84
C LYS A 184 25.87 0.37 0.65
N GLY A 185 24.96 -0.33 1.34
CA GLY A 185 25.11 -0.61 2.78
C GLY A 185 24.92 0.61 3.67
N ILE A 186 24.23 1.65 3.18
CA ILE A 186 23.96 2.92 3.89
C ILE A 186 22.47 3.07 4.21
N LEU A 187 21.82 1.97 4.59
CA LEU A 187 20.38 1.95 4.85
C LEU A 187 19.98 2.95 5.95
N ASP A 188 20.82 3.15 6.96
CA ASP A 188 20.56 4.08 8.06
C ASP A 188 20.32 5.53 7.59
N GLU A 189 20.80 5.92 6.41
CA GLU A 189 20.60 7.25 5.81
C GLU A 189 19.17 7.46 5.29
N VAL A 190 18.40 6.40 5.07
CA VAL A 190 17.02 6.48 4.56
C VAL A 190 15.97 6.13 5.61
N LEU A 191 16.35 5.46 6.70
CA LEU A 191 15.44 5.13 7.81
C LEU A 191 14.92 6.40 8.49
N ASP A 192 13.69 6.34 9.00
CA ASP A 192 13.20 7.37 9.91
C ASP A 192 14.16 7.49 11.11
N PRO A 193 14.76 8.67 11.39
CA PRO A 193 15.61 8.87 12.55
C PRO A 193 14.98 8.48 13.88
N LYS A 194 13.64 8.44 13.95
CA LYS A 194 12.89 8.00 15.14
C LYS A 194 12.88 6.49 15.31
N LEU A 195 13.04 5.72 14.25
CA LEU A 195 13.08 4.26 14.30
C LEU A 195 14.51 3.73 14.56
N VAL A 196 15.54 4.54 14.28
CA VAL A 196 16.94 4.20 14.50
C VAL A 196 17.19 3.87 15.98
N GLY A 197 17.68 2.66 16.24
CA GLY A 197 17.97 2.15 17.58
C GLY A 197 16.74 1.69 18.38
N GLN A 198 15.55 1.69 17.78
CA GLN A 198 14.31 1.24 18.42
C GLN A 198 13.75 -0.05 17.85
N ILE A 199 13.98 -0.29 16.55
CA ILE A 199 13.61 -1.54 15.88
C ILE A 199 14.69 -2.59 16.16
N GLU A 200 14.27 -3.80 16.47
CA GLU A 200 15.16 -4.94 16.63
C GLU A 200 15.87 -5.23 15.28
N PRO A 201 17.21 -5.39 15.25
CA PRO A 201 17.95 -5.48 13.99
C PRO A 201 17.54 -6.65 13.08
N SER A 202 17.05 -7.77 13.64
CA SER A 202 16.57 -8.90 12.85
C SER A 202 15.20 -8.62 12.22
N SER A 203 14.27 -7.98 12.93
CA SER A 203 13.00 -7.47 12.41
C SER A 203 13.22 -6.46 11.29
N LEU A 204 14.12 -5.48 11.47
CA LEU A 204 14.47 -4.51 10.43
C LEU A 204 15.03 -5.20 9.18
N ARG A 205 15.95 -6.15 9.37
CA ARG A 205 16.55 -6.92 8.28
C ARG A 205 15.49 -7.68 7.51
N LYS A 206 14.58 -8.36 8.22
CA LYS A 206 13.49 -9.11 7.60
C LYS A 206 12.53 -8.19 6.86
N PHE A 207 12.12 -7.08 7.47
CA PHE A 207 11.26 -6.07 6.84
C PHE A 207 11.85 -5.56 5.51
N MET A 208 13.16 -5.27 5.50
CA MET A 208 13.86 -4.86 4.29
C MET A 208 14.04 -5.98 3.26
N GLU A 209 14.15 -7.22 3.69
CA GLU A 209 14.17 -8.38 2.79
C GLU A 209 12.83 -8.53 2.06
N ILE A 210 11.71 -8.40 2.78
CA ILE A 210 10.36 -8.45 2.21
C ILE A 210 10.15 -7.32 1.22
N THR A 211 10.52 -6.11 1.63
CA THR A 211 10.39 -4.90 0.82
C THR A 211 11.17 -5.02 -0.49
N ASP A 212 12.40 -5.52 -0.42
CA ASP A 212 13.23 -5.79 -1.61
C ASP A 212 12.62 -6.84 -2.55
N LYS A 213 12.05 -7.91 -2.01
CA LYS A 213 11.35 -8.93 -2.82
C LYS A 213 10.12 -8.33 -3.50
N CYS A 214 9.39 -7.45 -2.82
CA CYS A 214 8.22 -6.78 -3.41
C CYS A 214 8.63 -5.80 -4.54
N LEU A 215 9.79 -5.16 -4.42
CA LEU A 215 10.29 -4.16 -5.37
C LEU A 215 11.15 -4.74 -6.50
N ARG A 216 11.12 -6.06 -6.72
CA ARG A 216 11.84 -6.68 -7.85
C ARG A 216 11.34 -6.15 -9.17
N GLU A 217 12.26 -6.04 -10.14
CA GLU A 217 11.97 -5.51 -11.47
C GLU A 217 10.91 -6.37 -12.17
N TYR A 218 11.08 -7.70 -12.15
CA TYR A 218 10.16 -8.65 -12.78
C TYR A 218 9.12 -9.18 -11.78
N GLY A 219 7.85 -9.19 -12.18
CA GLY A 219 6.74 -9.63 -11.34
C GLY A 219 6.80 -11.10 -10.96
N GLU A 220 7.43 -11.95 -11.76
CA GLU A 220 7.64 -13.37 -11.45
C GLU A 220 8.54 -13.59 -10.23
N GLU A 221 9.48 -12.68 -9.97
CA GLU A 221 10.38 -12.74 -8.80
C GLU A 221 9.72 -12.19 -7.53
N ARG A 222 8.62 -11.45 -7.67
CA ARG A 222 7.89 -10.87 -6.53
C ARG A 222 7.10 -11.97 -5.79
N PRO A 223 6.97 -11.88 -4.46
CA PRO A 223 6.15 -12.80 -3.69
C PRO A 223 4.66 -12.61 -4.01
N ASN A 224 3.82 -13.57 -3.63
CA ASN A 224 2.39 -13.31 -3.53
C ASN A 224 2.07 -12.61 -2.20
N MET A 225 0.91 -11.95 -2.10
CA MET A 225 0.57 -11.21 -0.87
C MET A 225 0.42 -12.12 0.36
N GLY A 226 0.13 -13.42 0.19
CA GLY A 226 0.15 -14.42 1.26
C GLY A 226 1.54 -14.62 1.85
N ASP A 227 2.56 -14.75 1.00
CA ASP A 227 3.96 -14.84 1.44
C ASP A 227 4.40 -13.54 2.14
N VAL A 228 3.97 -12.38 1.62
CA VAL A 228 4.24 -11.07 2.23
C VAL A 228 3.66 -10.99 3.64
N ILE A 229 2.42 -11.44 3.84
CA ILE A 229 1.80 -11.50 5.17
C ILE A 229 2.63 -12.38 6.10
N TRP A 230 3.04 -13.56 5.63
CA TRP A 230 3.78 -14.50 6.46
C TRP A 230 5.13 -13.95 6.90
N ASP A 231 5.86 -13.33 5.98
CA ASP A 231 7.13 -12.70 6.32
C ASP A 231 6.95 -11.46 7.23
N LEU A 232 5.88 -10.67 7.08
CA LEU A 232 5.57 -9.53 7.96
C LEU A 232 5.21 -10.00 9.37
N GLU A 233 4.41 -11.06 9.50
CA GLU A 233 4.07 -11.68 10.78
C GLU A 233 5.31 -12.27 11.47
N TYR A 234 6.28 -12.75 10.70
CA TYR A 234 7.57 -13.20 11.24
C TYR A 234 8.47 -12.05 11.72
N ALA A 235 8.29 -10.83 11.18
CA ALA A 235 9.07 -9.66 11.56
C ALA A 235 8.54 -8.94 12.82
N LEU A 236 7.30 -9.24 13.26
CA LEU A 236 6.67 -8.74 14.49
C LEU A 236 7.33 -9.32 15.75
#